data_AF-A0A3D1R148-F1
#
_entry.id   AF-A0A3D1R148-F1
#
_cell.length_a   1.000
_cell.length_b   1.000
_cell.length_c   1.000
_cell.angle_alpha   90.00
_cell.angle_beta   90.00
_cell.angle_gamma   90.00
#
_symmetry.space_group_name_H-M   'P 1'
#
loop_
_entity.id
_entity.type
_entity.pdbx_description
1 polymer ?
#
loop_
_entity_poly.entity_id
_entity_poly.type
_entity_poly.pdbx_seq_one_letter_code
_entity_poly.pdbx_strand_id
1 'polypeptide(L)'
;MTTKSEFEPRWITEPPPARSFRSLFKWGDPKEFKNPNRRLYALMKQKYGMTDEDFAQPHKPGLDKVPEEGKPSALPAEHAAALAEIVGQENALSDLFERLRVGYGKTMIDLMRL
;
A
#
# COMPACT_ATOMS: atom_id res chain seq x y z
N MET A 1 -35.99 9.14 -22.75
CA MET A 1 -34.91 8.17 -23.03
C MET A 1 -34.01 8.14 -21.81
N THR A 2 -34.08 7.08 -21.01
CA THR A 2 -33.25 6.94 -19.81
C THR A 2 -31.82 6.68 -20.28
N THR A 3 -30.93 7.65 -20.13
CA THR A 3 -29.51 7.49 -20.43
C THR A 3 -29.00 6.34 -19.57
N LYS A 4 -28.62 5.23 -20.22
CA LYS A 4 -27.96 4.09 -19.57
C LYS A 4 -26.76 4.67 -18.82
N SER A 5 -26.73 4.55 -17.49
CA SER A 5 -25.57 4.99 -16.70
C SER A 5 -24.35 4.25 -17.21
N GLU A 6 -23.38 4.96 -17.79
CA GLU A 6 -22.09 4.36 -18.13
C GLU A 6 -21.43 3.85 -16.84
N PHE A 7 -20.97 2.61 -16.85
CA PHE A 7 -20.27 2.00 -15.73
C PHE A 7 -19.02 2.80 -15.36
N GLU A 8 -18.82 3.03 -14.07
CA GLU A 8 -17.62 3.66 -13.52
C GLU A 8 -17.06 2.76 -12.40
N PRO A 9 -15.77 2.40 -12.46
CA PRO A 9 -15.15 1.62 -11.40
C PRO A 9 -15.24 2.31 -10.05
N ARG A 10 -15.45 1.54 -8.97
CA ARG A 10 -15.42 2.05 -7.61
C ARG A 10 -13.97 2.26 -7.15
N TRP A 11 -13.39 3.38 -7.59
CA TRP A 11 -12.03 3.77 -7.20
C TRP A 11 -11.93 3.96 -5.68
N ILE A 12 -10.80 3.56 -5.10
CA ILE A 12 -10.49 3.80 -3.69
C ILE A 12 -10.05 5.25 -3.53
N THR A 13 -10.79 6.03 -2.74
CA THR A 13 -10.53 7.45 -2.47
C THR A 13 -10.37 7.74 -0.99
N GLU A 14 -10.36 6.70 -0.15
CA GLU A 14 -10.08 6.79 1.26
C GLU A 14 -8.57 6.66 1.53
N PRO A 15 -8.01 7.44 2.47
CA PRO A 15 -6.65 7.24 2.95
C PRO A 15 -6.44 5.80 3.43
N PRO A 16 -5.24 5.22 3.22
CA PRO A 16 -4.97 3.87 3.68
C PRO A 16 -5.13 3.80 5.21
N PRO A 17 -5.72 2.70 5.74
CA PRO A 17 -5.75 2.48 7.18
C PRO A 17 -4.35 2.58 7.77
N ALA A 18 -4.23 3.20 8.95
CA ALA A 18 -2.95 3.31 9.62
C ALA A 18 -2.34 1.93 9.84
N ARG A 19 -1.03 1.81 9.60
CA ARG A 19 -0.28 0.57 9.75
C ARG A 19 -0.74 -0.60 8.87
N SER A 20 -1.44 -0.33 7.76
CA SER A 20 -1.77 -1.33 6.73
C SER A 20 -0.62 -1.54 5.74
N PHE A 21 -0.65 -2.65 5.00
CA PHE A 21 0.29 -2.86 3.89
C PHE A 21 0.21 -1.72 2.86
N ARG A 22 -0.99 -1.22 2.56
CA ARG A 22 -1.20 -0.09 1.66
C ARG A 22 -0.55 1.19 2.17
N SER A 23 -0.51 1.39 3.49
CA SER A 23 0.13 2.57 4.09
C SER A 23 1.66 2.57 3.95
N LEU A 24 2.32 1.40 3.87
CA LEU A 24 3.76 1.30 3.59
C LEU A 24 4.11 1.85 2.19
N PHE A 25 3.22 1.62 1.23
CA PHE A 25 3.50 1.83 -0.19
C PHE A 25 2.79 3.02 -0.82
N LYS A 26 1.90 3.72 -0.10
CA LYS A 26 1.30 4.95 -0.63
C LYS A 26 2.40 5.97 -0.97
N TRP A 27 2.30 6.54 -2.16
CA TRP A 27 3.20 7.60 -2.62
C TRP A 27 2.55 8.97 -2.40
N GLY A 28 3.38 9.94 -2.00
CA GLY A 28 2.96 11.32 -1.77
C GLY A 28 2.01 11.46 -0.58
N ASP A 29 1.12 12.44 -0.66
CA ASP A 29 0.09 12.67 0.36
C ASP A 29 -0.87 11.46 0.45
N PRO A 30 -1.08 10.86 1.63
CA PRO A 30 -2.06 9.78 1.83
C PRO A 30 -3.50 10.13 1.45
N LYS A 31 -3.84 11.42 1.36
CA LYS A 31 -5.18 11.93 1.05
C LYS A 31 -5.36 12.32 -0.42
N GLU A 32 -4.30 12.29 -1.23
CA GLU A 32 -4.39 12.59 -2.66
C GLU A 32 -4.55 11.32 -3.51
N PHE A 33 -5.52 11.38 -4.43
CA PHE A 33 -5.89 10.27 -5.32
C PHE A 33 -5.97 10.75 -6.76
N LYS A 34 -5.41 9.96 -7.67
CA LYS A 34 -5.47 10.20 -9.11
C LYS A 34 -6.01 8.96 -9.81
N ASN A 35 -7.32 8.95 -10.02
CA ASN A 35 -8.01 7.83 -10.64
C ASN A 35 -7.84 7.87 -12.17
N PRO A 36 -7.85 6.72 -12.85
CA PRO A 36 -7.93 6.68 -14.31
C PRO A 36 -9.13 7.47 -14.82
N ASN A 37 -8.91 8.38 -15.76
CA ASN A 37 -10.01 9.03 -16.46
C ASN A 37 -10.68 8.04 -17.43
N ARG A 38 -11.86 8.41 -17.96
CA ARG A 38 -12.63 7.54 -18.88
C ARG A 38 -11.84 7.07 -20.10
N ARG A 39 -10.92 7.88 -20.63
CA ARG A 39 -10.10 7.51 -21.80
C ARG A 39 -9.07 6.45 -21.45
N LEU A 40 -8.39 6.58 -20.31
CA LEU A 40 -7.45 5.58 -19.82
C LEU A 40 -8.17 4.27 -19.48
N TYR A 41 -9.33 4.35 -18.83
CA TYR A 41 -10.18 3.20 -18.55
C TYR A 41 -10.57 2.43 -19.84
N ALA A 42 -11.06 3.14 -20.86
CA ALA A 42 -11.42 2.54 -22.14
C ALA A 42 -10.21 1.90 -22.85
N LEU A 43 -9.06 2.56 -22.80
CA LEU A 43 -7.81 2.03 -23.37
C LEU A 43 -7.38 0.73 -22.68
N MET A 44 -7.45 0.65 -21.35
CA MET A 44 -7.11 -0.57 -20.60
C MET A 44 -7.98 -1.75 -21.05
N LYS A 45 -9.30 -1.55 -21.13
CA LYS A 45 -10.23 -2.58 -21.63
C LYS A 45 -9.87 -3.04 -23.03
N GLN A 46 -9.62 -2.11 -23.95
CA GLN A 46 -9.25 -2.44 -25.32
C GLN A 46 -7.92 -3.20 -25.40
N LYS A 47 -6.88 -2.76 -24.67
CA LYS A 47 -5.52 -3.31 -24.78
C LYS A 47 -5.37 -4.68 -24.14
N TYR A 48 -6.09 -4.94 -23.06
CA TYR A 48 -5.97 -6.18 -22.29
C TYR A 48 -7.19 -7.11 -22.41
N GLY A 49 -8.16 -6.77 -23.27
CA GLY A 49 -9.37 -7.59 -23.45
C GLY A 49 -10.28 -7.65 -22.22
N MET A 50 -10.26 -6.59 -21.40
CA MET A 50 -11.05 -6.52 -20.17
C MET A 50 -12.45 -5.95 -20.42
N THR A 51 -13.35 -6.20 -19.48
CA THR A 51 -14.75 -5.81 -19.44
C THR A 51 -15.04 -4.96 -18.21
N ASP A 52 -16.27 -4.44 -18.07
CA ASP A 52 -16.66 -3.72 -16.86
C ASP A 52 -16.65 -4.63 -15.61
N GLU A 53 -16.88 -5.94 -15.79
CA GLU A 53 -16.87 -6.93 -14.70
C GLU A 53 -15.51 -7.04 -14.00
N ASP A 54 -14.42 -6.90 -14.76
CA ASP A 54 -13.05 -6.93 -14.22
C ASP A 54 -12.76 -5.77 -13.25
N PHE A 55 -13.62 -4.74 -13.24
CA PHE A 55 -13.50 -3.56 -12.39
C PHE A 55 -14.65 -3.44 -11.38
N ALA A 56 -15.51 -4.47 -11.27
CA ALA A 56 -16.66 -4.45 -10.37
C ALA A 56 -16.24 -4.34 -8.89
N GLN A 57 -15.07 -4.91 -8.53
CA GLN A 57 -14.51 -4.86 -7.18
C GLN A 57 -12.99 -4.66 -7.21
N PRO A 58 -12.40 -3.93 -6.25
CA PRO A 58 -10.95 -3.87 -6.08
C PRO A 58 -10.35 -5.26 -5.78
N HIS A 59 -9.24 -5.61 -6.43
CA HIS A 59 -8.52 -6.86 -6.16
C HIS A 59 -7.30 -6.59 -5.27
N LYS A 60 -7.23 -7.28 -4.12
CA LYS A 60 -6.11 -7.22 -3.15
C LYS A 60 -5.61 -5.79 -2.87
N PRO A 61 -6.44 -4.90 -2.31
CA PRO A 61 -6.08 -3.50 -2.12
C PRO A 61 -5.01 -3.25 -1.03
N GLY A 62 -4.59 -4.29 -0.31
CA GLY A 62 -3.56 -4.22 0.73
C GLY A 62 -4.03 -3.48 2.00
N LEU A 63 -5.34 -3.46 2.28
CA LEU A 63 -5.91 -2.68 3.38
C LEU A 63 -5.73 -3.33 4.76
N ASP A 64 -5.30 -4.58 4.79
CA ASP A 64 -5.09 -5.33 6.02
C ASP A 64 -3.96 -4.72 6.86
N LYS A 65 -4.13 -4.74 8.19
CA LYS A 65 -3.12 -4.29 9.15
C LYS A 65 -1.89 -5.20 9.03
N VAL A 66 -0.70 -4.60 9.03
CA VAL A 66 0.54 -5.35 9.14
C VAL A 66 0.55 -6.07 10.51
N PRO A 67 0.89 -7.37 10.56
CA PRO A 67 0.99 -8.11 11.81
C PRO A 67 1.90 -7.41 12.83
N GLU A 68 1.61 -7.58 14.11
CA GLU A 68 2.43 -7.00 15.18
C GLU A 68 3.76 -7.74 15.32
N GLU A 69 3.75 -9.03 15.04
CA GLU A 69 4.91 -9.92 15.14
C GLU A 69 5.29 -10.49 13.77
N GLY A 70 6.57 -10.77 13.61
CA GLY A 70 7.14 -11.38 12.42
C GLY A 70 8.52 -11.93 12.73
N LYS A 71 9.35 -12.12 11.70
CA LYS A 71 10.74 -12.57 11.91
C LYS A 71 11.47 -11.60 12.85
N PRO A 72 12.01 -12.05 14.00
CA PRO A 72 12.67 -11.16 14.94
C PRO A 72 13.91 -10.51 14.33
N SER A 73 14.33 -9.38 14.90
CA SER A 73 15.63 -8.79 14.57
C SER A 73 16.74 -9.76 14.99
N ALA A 74 17.76 -9.90 14.16
CA ALA A 74 18.95 -10.66 14.51
C ALA A 74 20.00 -9.82 15.28
N LEU A 75 19.71 -8.52 15.48
CA LEU A 75 20.60 -7.63 16.22
C LEU A 75 20.57 -8.00 17.72
N PRO A 76 21.73 -8.26 18.36
CA PRO A 76 21.81 -8.46 19.80
C PRO A 76 21.23 -7.28 20.59
N ALA A 77 20.56 -7.58 21.71
CA ALA A 77 19.86 -6.59 22.51
C ALA A 77 20.78 -5.47 23.04
N GLU A 78 22.02 -5.80 23.38
CA GLU A 78 23.04 -4.84 23.84
C GLU A 78 23.38 -3.78 22.78
N HIS A 79 23.44 -4.17 21.50
CA HIS A 79 23.71 -3.23 20.41
C HIS A 79 22.49 -2.38 20.08
N ALA A 80 21.29 -2.97 20.15
CA ALA A 80 20.04 -2.22 20.00
C ALA A 80 19.91 -1.15 21.09
N ALA A 81 20.23 -1.50 22.35
CA ALA A 81 20.22 -0.58 23.48
C ALA A 81 21.23 0.55 23.30
N ALA A 82 22.48 0.23 22.93
CA ALA A 82 23.52 1.23 22.70
C ALA A 82 23.15 2.22 21.58
N LEU A 83 22.56 1.73 20.47
CA LEU A 83 22.06 2.59 19.41
C LEU A 83 20.94 3.51 19.90
N ALA A 84 20.00 2.96 20.67
CA ALA A 84 18.88 3.73 21.22
C ALA A 84 19.33 4.82 22.21
N GLU A 85 20.41 4.59 22.97
CA GLU A 85 21.02 5.64 23.82
C GLU A 85 21.63 6.78 22.99
N ILE A 86 22.20 6.47 21.82
CA ILE A 86 22.80 7.47 20.94
C ILE A 86 21.74 8.30 20.22
N VAL A 87 20.70 7.65 19.68
CA VAL A 87 19.69 8.32 18.83
C VAL A 87 18.44 8.75 19.59
N GLY A 88 18.25 8.31 20.84
CA GLY A 88 16.98 8.45 21.58
C GLY A 88 16.03 7.29 21.32
N GLN A 89 15.30 6.87 22.35
CA GLN A 89 14.38 5.71 22.29
C GLN A 89 13.27 5.90 21.25
N GLU A 90 12.81 7.14 21.08
CA GLU A 90 11.81 7.52 20.09
C GLU A 90 12.27 7.35 18.64
N ASN A 91 13.59 7.32 18.41
CA ASN A 91 14.19 7.14 17.08
C ASN A 91 14.66 5.68 16.84
N ALA A 92 14.61 4.81 17.86
CA ALA A 92 15.06 3.42 17.80
C ALA A 92 13.90 2.43 17.62
N LEU A 93 13.15 2.60 16.53
CA LEU A 93 11.98 1.76 16.23
C LEU A 93 12.39 0.39 15.66
N SER A 94 11.79 -0.68 16.18
CA SER A 94 12.14 -2.07 15.81
C SER A 94 10.94 -2.98 15.54
N ASP A 95 9.72 -2.46 15.61
CA ASP A 95 8.52 -3.23 15.31
C ASP A 95 8.46 -3.61 13.82
N LEU A 96 7.64 -4.63 13.51
CA LEU A 96 7.59 -5.19 12.15
C LEU A 96 7.22 -4.14 11.11
N PHE A 97 6.28 -3.24 11.40
CA PHE A 97 5.83 -2.23 10.45
C PHE A 97 6.97 -1.29 10.06
N GLU A 98 7.70 -0.76 11.04
CA GLU A 98 8.81 0.16 10.80
C GLU A 98 9.95 -0.53 10.04
N ARG A 99 10.22 -1.80 10.33
CA ARG A 99 11.20 -2.61 9.60
C ARG A 99 10.80 -2.86 8.15
N LEU A 100 9.53 -3.15 7.89
CA LEU A 100 9.04 -3.32 6.50
C LEU A 100 9.08 -2.00 5.73
N ARG A 101 8.77 -0.87 6.40
CA ARG A 101 8.75 0.48 5.79
C ARG A 101 10.10 0.89 5.19
N VAL A 102 11.20 0.44 5.79
CA VAL A 102 12.57 0.74 5.32
C VAL A 102 13.29 -0.45 4.68
N GLY A 103 12.72 -1.66 4.79
CA GLY A 103 13.31 -2.89 4.26
C GLY A 103 12.91 -3.21 2.82
N TYR A 104 11.86 -2.58 2.30
CA TYR A 104 11.38 -2.78 0.94
C TYR A 104 11.38 -1.49 0.14
N GLY A 105 11.77 -1.59 -1.13
CA GLY A 105 11.62 -0.52 -2.09
C GLY A 105 10.16 -0.33 -2.49
N LYS A 106 9.97 0.40 -3.59
CA LYS A 106 8.64 0.61 -4.21
C LYS A 106 8.59 0.07 -5.64
N THR A 107 9.43 -0.92 -5.94
CA THR A 107 9.39 -1.60 -7.23
C THR A 107 8.17 -2.52 -7.29
N MET A 108 7.72 -2.91 -8.50
CA MET A 108 6.56 -3.80 -8.63
C MET A 108 6.74 -5.13 -7.89
N ILE A 109 7.97 -5.67 -7.84
CA ILE A 109 8.22 -6.92 -7.11
C ILE A 109 8.10 -6.74 -5.59
N ASP A 110 8.49 -5.58 -5.05
CA ASP A 110 8.31 -5.28 -3.63
C ASP A 110 6.82 -5.18 -3.27
N LEU A 111 6.04 -4.53 -4.13
CA LEU A 111 4.59 -4.36 -3.96
C LEU A 111 3.80 -5.67 -4.05
N MET A 112 4.31 -6.67 -4.77
CA MET A 112 3.64 -7.97 -4.93
C MET A 112 4.05 -8.99 -3.86
N ARG A 113 5.21 -8.80 -3.22
CA ARG A 113 5.74 -9.71 -2.20
C ARG A 113 5.09 -9.53 -0.84
N LEU A 114 4.76 -8.29 -0.50
CA LEU A 114 4.08 -7.91 0.73
C LEU A 114 2.57 -7.86 0.51
#